data_AF-A0A6P1ZSA5-F1
#
_entry.id   AF-A0A6P1ZSA5-F1
#
_cell.length_a   1.000
_cell.length_b   1.000
_cell.length_c   1.000
_cell.angle_alpha   90.00
_cell.angle_beta   90.00
_cell.angle_gamma   90.00
#
_symmetry.space_group_name_H-M   'P 1'
#
loop_
_entity.id
_entity.type
_entity.pdbx_description
1 polymer ?
#
loop_
_entity_poly.entity_id
_entity_poly.type
_entity_poly.pdbx_seq_one_letter_code
_entity_poly.pdbx_strand_id
1 'polypeptide(L)' 'MNYPIPDSPQEIFALRQQPIDEELVASAIAGVIKLVRSEGQSLEELTAQLLADDPMLNQQQRRWLSQLVTQSWEQFS' A
#
# COMPACT_ATOMS: atom_id res chain seq x y z
N MET A 1 16.57 5.84 -2.41
CA MET A 1 15.86 4.55 -2.44
C MET A 1 16.57 3.69 -3.48
N ASN A 2 17.01 2.49 -3.11
CA ASN A 2 17.58 1.48 -4.00
C ASN A 2 16.51 0.80 -4.86
N TYR A 3 15.24 0.91 -4.44
CA TYR A 3 14.10 0.42 -5.20
C TYR A 3 13.33 1.58 -5.85
N PRO A 4 13.04 1.49 -7.16
CA PRO A 4 12.14 2.44 -7.79
C PRO A 4 10.72 2.24 -7.26
N ILE A 5 10.00 3.33 -7.04
CA ILE A 5 8.57 3.29 -6.69
C ILE A 5 7.81 2.75 -7.90
N PRO A 6 7.05 1.65 -7.78
CA PRO A 6 6.25 1.09 -8.86
C PRO A 6 5.22 2.10 -9.38
N ASP A 7 5.06 2.15 -10.70
CA ASP A 7 4.09 3.00 -11.38
C ASP A 7 2.87 2.21 -11.89
N SER A 8 2.91 0.89 -11.77
CA SER A 8 1.88 0.01 -12.33
C SER A 8 1.58 -1.20 -11.42
N PRO A 9 0.35 -1.76 -11.48
CA PRO A 9 0.00 -3.00 -10.80
C PRO A 9 0.95 -4.16 -11.14
N GLN A 10 1.42 -4.22 -12.39
CA GLN A 10 2.34 -5.25 -12.84
C GLN A 10 3.70 -5.15 -12.13
N GLU A 11 4.20 -3.94 -11.91
CA GLU A 11 5.44 -3.70 -11.16
C GLU A 11 5.27 -4.05 -9.68
N ILE A 12 4.12 -3.73 -9.07
CA ILE A 12 3.81 -4.14 -7.68
C ILE A 12 3.82 -5.67 -7.55
N PHE A 13 3.21 -6.37 -8.51
CA PHE A 13 3.19 -7.83 -8.52
C PHE A 13 4.59 -8.44 -8.71
N ALA A 14 5.47 -7.80 -9.48
CA ALA A 14 6.84 -8.23 -9.69
C ALA A 14 7.69 -8.17 -8.41
N LEU A 15 7.36 -7.30 -7.45
CA LEU A 15 8.04 -7.23 -6.15
C LEU A 15 7.86 -8.52 -5.33
N ARG A 16 6.78 -9.30 -5.54
CA ARG A 16 6.56 -10.57 -4.84
C ARG A 16 7.56 -11.66 -5.18
N GLN A 17 8.28 -11.52 -6.30
CA GLN A 17 9.31 -12.47 -6.73
C GLN A 17 10.69 -12.16 -6.12
N GLN A 18 10.82 -11.06 -5.36
CA GLN A 18 12.07 -10.63 -4.76
C GLN A 18 12.12 -11.01 -3.27
N PRO A 19 13.33 -11.25 -2.71
CA PRO A 19 13.49 -11.42 -1.28
C PRO A 19 12.95 -10.19 -0.55
N ILE A 20 12.08 -10.41 0.44
CA ILE A 20 11.37 -9.34 1.12
C ILE A 20 12.33 -8.62 2.07
N ASP A 21 12.55 -7.33 1.81
CA ASP A 21 13.23 -6.39 2.70
C ASP A 21 12.34 -5.15 2.98
N GLU A 22 12.68 -4.38 4.01
CA GLU A 22 11.89 -3.22 4.46
C GLU A 22 11.77 -2.12 3.38
N GLU A 23 12.80 -1.96 2.54
CA GLU A 23 12.83 -0.95 1.48
C GLU A 23 11.96 -1.38 0.27
N LEU A 24 11.88 -2.68 0.00
CA LEU A 24 10.95 -3.30 -0.96
C LEU A 24 9.50 -3.10 -0.52
N VAL A 25 9.22 -3.29 0.77
CA VAL A 25 7.88 -3.06 1.35
C VAL A 25 7.49 -1.59 1.24
N ALA A 26 8.40 -0.67 1.59
CA ALA A 26 8.17 0.76 1.46
C ALA A 26 7.87 1.16 0.00
N SER A 27 8.61 0.60 -0.95
CA SER A 27 8.42 0.88 -2.38
C SER A 27 7.09 0.33 -2.90
N ALA A 28 6.69 -0.88 -2.50
CA ALA A 28 5.39 -1.45 -2.85
C ALA A 28 4.23 -0.57 -2.36
N ILE A 29 4.30 -0.10 -1.12
CA ILE A 29 3.26 0.76 -0.53
C ILE A 29 3.22 2.12 -1.26
N ALA A 30 4.37 2.72 -1.55
CA ALA A 30 4.45 3.95 -2.31
C ALA A 30 3.83 3.83 -3.71
N GLY A 31 4.04 2.69 -4.38
CA GLY A 31 3.46 2.42 -5.70
C GLY A 31 1.95 2.25 -5.68
N VAL A 32 1.42 1.56 -4.66
CA VAL A 32 -0.03 1.46 -4.45
C VAL A 32 -0.62 2.86 -4.25
N ILE A 33 -0.05 3.67 -3.35
CA ILE A 33 -0.50 5.03 -3.06
C ILE A 33 -0.51 5.91 -4.32
N LYS A 34 0.57 5.85 -5.11
CA LYS A 34 0.70 6.61 -6.35
C LYS A 34 -0.36 6.22 -7.37
N LEU A 35 -0.64 4.91 -7.49
CA LEU A 35 -1.64 4.38 -8.41
C LEU A 35 -3.06 4.80 -8.02
N VAL A 36 -3.50 4.56 -6.78
CA VAL A 36 -4.85 4.97 -6.36
C VAL A 36 -5.04 6.49 -6.37
N ARG A 37 -3.99 7.27 -6.09
CA ARG A 37 -4.05 8.73 -6.28
C ARG A 37 -4.25 9.11 -7.75
N SER A 38 -3.60 8.41 -8.69
CA SER A 38 -3.76 8.65 -10.13
C SER A 38 -5.17 8.32 -10.64
N GLU A 39 -5.86 7.40 -9.96
CA GLU A 39 -7.26 7.05 -10.23
C GLU A 39 -8.26 8.01 -9.57
N GLY A 40 -7.78 9.03 -8.84
CA GLY A 40 -8.61 10.03 -8.15
C GLY A 40 -9.19 9.54 -6.83
N GLN A 41 -8.75 8.38 -6.35
CA GLN A 41 -9.23 7.77 -5.12
C GLN A 41 -8.58 8.41 -3.90
N SER A 42 -9.39 8.70 -2.88
CA SER A 42 -8.94 9.24 -1.60
C SER A 42 -8.35 8.16 -0.70
N LEU A 43 -7.55 8.57 0.28
CA LEU A 43 -7.05 7.70 1.35
C LEU A 43 -8.19 6.97 2.08
N GLU A 44 -9.33 7.65 2.28
CA GLU A 44 -10.52 7.10 2.93
C GLU A 44 -11.14 5.98 2.08
N GLU A 45 -11.23 6.17 0.77
CA GLU A 45 -11.72 5.14 -0.17
C GLU A 45 -10.76 3.95 -0.29
N LEU A 46 -9.45 4.19 -0.31
CA LEU A 46 -8.44 3.12 -0.29
C LEU A 46 -8.56 2.30 1.00
N THR A 47 -8.66 2.98 2.15
CA THR A 47 -8.79 2.34 3.45
C THR A 47 -10.10 1.55 3.54
N ALA A 48 -11.20 2.10 3.01
CA ALA A 48 -12.48 1.42 2.97
C ALA A 48 -12.43 0.14 2.11
N GLN A 49 -11.80 0.17 0.94
CA GLN A 49 -11.62 -1.04 0.10
C GLN A 49 -10.75 -2.08 0.79
N LEU A 50 -9.64 -1.66 1.38
CA LEU A 50 -8.72 -2.56 2.09
C LEU A 50 -9.37 -3.25 3.31
N LEU A 51 -10.29 -2.55 3.98
CA LEU A 51 -11.06 -3.09 5.10
C LEU A 51 -12.29 -3.91 4.66
N ALA A 52 -12.80 -3.68 3.45
CA ALA A 52 -13.95 -4.39 2.88
C ALA A 52 -13.56 -5.75 2.32
N ASP A 53 -12.37 -5.89 1.74
CA ASP A 53 -11.92 -7.13 1.10
C ASP A 53 -11.47 -8.22 2.10
N ASP A 54 -11.40 -7.93 3.40
CA ASP A 54 -10.77 -8.83 4.37
C ASP A 54 -11.68 -9.28 5.53
N PRO A 55 -12.37 -10.43 5.40
CA PRO A 55 -13.05 -11.09 6.51
C PRO A 55 -12.09 -11.83 7.47
N MET A 56 -10.80 -11.96 7.16
CA MET A 56 -9.81 -12.66 8.01
C MET A 56 -9.16 -11.74 9.04
N LEU A 57 -9.08 -10.43 8.79
CA LEU A 57 -8.49 -9.49 9.74
C LEU A 57 -9.43 -9.18 10.91
N ASN A 58 -8.94 -9.44 12.13
CA ASN A 58 -9.62 -9.02 13.35
C ASN A 58 -9.49 -7.49 13.57
N GLN A 59 -10.30 -6.94 14.47
CA GLN A 59 -10.41 -5.49 14.68
C GLN A 59 -9.08 -4.81 15.05
N GLN A 60 -8.17 -5.52 15.70
CA GLN A 60 -6.84 -5.00 16.02
C GLN A 60 -5.95 -4.92 14.77
N GLN A 61 -5.95 -5.97 13.95
CA GLN A 61 -5.21 -5.98 12.68
C GLN A 61 -5.74 -4.92 11.71
N ARG A 62 -7.07 -4.72 11.65
CA ARG A 62 -7.70 -3.66 10.86
C ARG A 62 -7.21 -2.27 11.27
N ARG A 63 -7.17 -1.98 12.58
CA ARG A 63 -6.67 -0.68 13.09
C ARG A 63 -5.19 -0.48 12.78
N TRP A 64 -4.37 -1.52 12.94
CA TRP A 64 -2.95 -1.46 12.62
C TRP A 64 -2.72 -1.23 11.12
N LEU A 65 -3.47 -1.93 10.26
CA LEU A 65 -3.40 -1.77 8.81
C LEU A 65 -3.83 -0.38 8.36
N SER A 66 -4.93 0.15 8.90
CA SER A 66 -5.34 1.54 8.63
C SER A 66 -4.26 2.54 9.05
N GLN A 67 -3.65 2.38 10.23
CA GLN A 67 -2.56 3.25 10.67
C GLN A 67 -1.33 3.19 9.76
N LEU A 68 -0.96 1.99 9.29
CA LEU A 68 0.16 1.81 8.38
C LEU A 68 -0.10 2.49 7.03
N VAL A 69 -1.31 2.34 6.49
CA VAL A 69 -1.72 2.95 5.22
C VAL A 69 -1.75 4.47 5.35
N THR A 70 -2.31 5.02 6.44
CA THR A 70 -2.29 6.47 6.70
C THR A 70 -0.88 7.01 6.82
N GLN A 71 -0.02 6.38 7.61
CA GLN A 71 1.37 6.82 7.78
C GLN A 71 2.14 6.80 6.47
N SER A 72 1.95 5.76 5.66
CA SER A 72 2.60 5.67 4.36
C SER A 72 2.06 6.72 3.40
N TRP A 73 0.75 6.99 3.41
CA TRP A 73 0.13 8.04 2.61
C TRP A 73 0.70 9.43 2.94
N GLU A 74 0.93 9.73 4.21
CA GLU A 74 1.55 10.99 4.64
C GLU A 74 3.05 11.05 4.28
N GLN A 75 3.78 9.93 4.39
CA GLN A 75 5.21 9.89 4.05
C GLN A 75 5.50 9.98 2.56
N PHE A 76 4.59 9.50 1.71
CA PHE A 76 4.74 9.51 0.25
C PHE A 76 3.90 10.63 -0.42
N SER A 77 3.31 11.55 0.36
CA SER A 77 2.64 12.76 -0.13
C SER A 77 3.61 13.91 -0.37
#